data_AF-A0A950YAW1-F1
#
_entry.id   AF-A0A950YAW1-F1
#
_cell.length_a   1.000
_cell.length_b   1.000
_cell.length_c   1.000
_cell.angle_alpha   90.00
_cell.angle_beta   90.00
_cell.angle_gamma   90.00
#
_symmetry.space_group_name_H-M   'P 1'
#
loop_
_entity.id
_entity.type
_entity.pdbx_description
1 polymer ?
#
loop_
_entity_poly.entity_id
_entity_poly.type
_entity_poly.pdbx_seq_one_letter_code
_entity_poly.pdbx_strand_id
1 'polypeptide(L)'
;MSARITRRAVLAALPAALSAATDPANRKGRPLPSVGEFLRFADPTTENTVVRLTNPTSASLLPAPGNRFISLRERFLICSSDRTGRMEPFRVDLRTGSITLITPTTGLDPRSLWLDERQRTIYLCDGGALKEIALAGKRTRVLADNVTAFAKRGTADFVLVREGRLELLGAAEKAFATDIAPWCLVQPGG
;
A
#
# COMPACT_ATOMS: atom_id res chain seq x y z
N MET A 1 55.07 7.66 -22.39
CA MET A 1 54.43 8.57 -23.37
C MET A 1 53.01 8.85 -22.91
N SER A 2 52.71 10.11 -22.56
CA SER A 2 51.42 10.52 -21.96
C SER A 2 50.49 11.04 -23.06
N ALA A 3 49.34 10.40 -23.27
CA ALA A 3 48.36 10.84 -24.25
C ALA A 3 47.52 11.98 -23.64
N ARG A 4 47.71 13.20 -24.15
CA ARG A 4 46.90 14.37 -23.76
C ARG A 4 45.55 14.30 -24.47
N ILE A 5 44.50 13.96 -23.73
CA ILE A 5 43.12 14.02 -24.21
C ILE A 5 42.71 15.50 -24.31
N THR A 6 42.56 16.00 -25.54
CA THR A 6 42.10 17.37 -25.79
C THR A 6 40.58 17.50 -25.63
N ARG A 7 40.11 18.63 -25.08
CA ARG A 7 38.69 18.95 -24.78
C ARG A 7 37.70 18.69 -25.94
N ARG A 8 38.16 18.67 -27.20
CA ARG A 8 37.34 18.33 -28.38
C ARG A 8 36.92 16.87 -28.47
N ALA A 9 37.64 15.94 -27.83
CA ALA A 9 37.29 14.52 -27.84
C ALA A 9 36.06 14.21 -26.95
N VAL A 10 35.79 15.04 -25.94
CA VAL A 10 34.64 14.84 -25.02
C VAL A 10 33.30 15.18 -25.70
N LEU A 11 33.30 16.14 -26.63
CA LEU A 11 32.08 16.56 -27.33
C LEU A 11 31.65 15.60 -28.46
N ALA A 12 32.55 14.74 -28.94
CA ALA A 12 32.24 13.77 -29.99
C ALA A 12 31.55 12.48 -29.47
N ALA A 13 31.53 12.26 -28.15
CA ALA A 13 30.91 11.07 -27.54
C ALA A 13 29.44 11.27 -27.11
N LEU A 14 28.91 12.49 -27.24
CA LEU A 14 27.54 12.84 -26.82
C LEU A 14 26.40 12.26 -27.69
N PRO A 15 26.54 11.91 -28.99
CA PRO A 15 25.38 11.41 -29.74
C PRO A 15 24.99 9.98 -29.37
N ALA A 16 25.94 9.15 -28.92
CA ALA A 16 25.69 7.72 -28.68
C ALA A 16 25.09 7.41 -27.30
N ALA A 17 25.29 8.28 -26.30
CA ALA A 17 24.72 8.10 -24.96
C ALA A 17 23.27 8.63 -24.83
N LEU A 18 22.83 9.49 -25.76
CA LEU A 18 21.46 10.02 -25.80
C LEU A 18 20.46 9.07 -26.46
N SER A 19 20.91 8.17 -27.35
CA SER A 19 20.03 7.18 -27.99
C SER A 19 19.62 6.02 -27.08
N ALA A 20 20.27 5.84 -25.92
CA ALA A 20 19.88 4.83 -24.93
C ALA A 20 18.80 5.32 -23.95
N ALA A 21 18.48 6.62 -23.92
CA ALA A 21 17.51 7.22 -23.00
C ALA A 21 16.11 7.45 -23.63
N THR A 22 15.96 7.25 -24.93
CA THR A 22 14.73 7.57 -25.68
C THR A 22 14.26 6.41 -26.53
N ASP A 23 14.21 5.20 -25.98
CA ASP A 23 13.46 4.12 -26.60
C ASP A 23 11.99 4.15 -26.10
N PRO A 24 11.04 4.72 -26.86
CA PRO A 24 9.63 4.75 -26.49
C PRO A 24 9.00 3.34 -26.44
N ALA A 25 9.67 2.32 -27.00
CA ALA A 25 9.22 0.93 -26.91
C ALA A 25 9.38 0.36 -25.49
N ASN A 26 10.35 0.86 -24.71
CA ASN A 26 10.67 0.31 -23.39
C ASN A 26 9.84 0.93 -22.24
N ARG A 27 9.02 1.96 -22.52
CA ARG A 27 8.07 2.57 -21.56
C ARG A 27 6.64 2.05 -21.69
N LYS A 28 6.34 1.18 -22.65
CA LYS A 28 5.05 0.51 -22.72
C LYS A 28 5.01 -0.58 -21.64
N GLY A 29 4.73 -0.16 -20.41
CA GLY A 29 4.39 -1.06 -19.32
C GLY A 29 3.40 -2.08 -19.86
N ARG A 30 3.81 -3.36 -19.85
CA ARG A 30 3.06 -4.49 -20.42
C ARG A 30 1.57 -4.28 -20.09
N PRO A 31 0.68 -4.27 -21.09
CA PRO A 31 -0.74 -4.05 -20.84
C PRO A 31 -1.19 -5.04 -19.78
N LEU A 32 -1.85 -4.52 -18.73
CA LEU A 32 -2.45 -5.36 -17.72
C LEU A 32 -3.41 -6.32 -18.44
N PRO A 33 -3.30 -7.65 -18.24
CA PRO A 33 -4.26 -8.63 -18.72
C PRO A 33 -5.70 -8.16 -18.56
N SER A 34 -6.48 -8.26 -19.63
CA SER A 34 -7.92 -7.95 -19.65
C SER A 34 -8.79 -9.06 -19.02
N VAL A 35 -8.20 -9.93 -18.20
CA VAL A 35 -8.83 -11.11 -17.61
C VAL A 35 -9.11 -10.83 -16.12
N GLY A 36 -10.00 -9.87 -15.83
CA GLY A 36 -10.32 -9.44 -14.46
C GLY A 36 -11.25 -8.23 -14.43
N GLU A 37 -11.43 -7.61 -13.25
CA GLU A 37 -12.27 -6.40 -13.06
C GLU A 37 -11.66 -5.12 -13.67
N PHE A 38 -10.51 -5.21 -14.34
CA PHE A 38 -9.75 -4.06 -14.80
C PHE A 38 -10.35 -3.44 -16.05
N LEU A 39 -10.85 -2.21 -15.91
CA LEU A 39 -11.41 -1.44 -17.01
C LEU A 39 -10.51 -0.24 -17.33
N ARG A 40 -9.99 -0.19 -18.56
CA ARG A 40 -9.21 0.95 -19.06
C ARG A 40 -10.13 1.92 -19.77
N PHE A 41 -9.96 3.21 -19.52
CA PHE A 41 -10.66 4.28 -20.23
C PHE A 41 -9.76 5.51 -20.34
N ALA A 42 -10.00 6.35 -21.34
CA ALA A 42 -9.32 7.63 -21.45
C ALA A 42 -10.05 8.66 -20.58
N ASP A 43 -9.30 9.42 -19.80
CA ASP A 43 -9.84 10.59 -19.13
C ASP A 43 -10.26 11.64 -20.19
N PRO A 44 -11.51 12.14 -20.17
CA PRO A 44 -12.02 13.01 -21.24
C PRO A 44 -11.35 14.39 -21.28
N THR A 45 -10.66 14.80 -20.22
CA THR A 45 -10.03 16.13 -20.13
C THR A 45 -8.54 16.09 -20.47
N THR A 46 -7.85 15.06 -20.01
CA THR A 46 -6.38 14.95 -20.12
C THR A 46 -5.93 13.91 -21.13
N GLU A 47 -6.86 13.14 -21.69
CA GLU A 47 -6.63 12.00 -22.60
C GLU A 47 -5.72 10.90 -21.98
N ASN A 48 -5.40 11.02 -20.69
CA ASN A 48 -4.58 10.05 -19.98
C ASN A 48 -5.35 8.74 -19.84
N THR A 49 -4.67 7.62 -20.05
CA THR A 49 -5.26 6.31 -19.80
C THR A 49 -5.38 6.05 -18.31
N VAL A 50 -6.60 5.90 -17.82
CA VAL A 50 -6.94 5.52 -16.45
C VAL A 50 -7.34 4.04 -16.44
N VAL A 51 -7.01 3.35 -15.33
CA VAL A 51 -7.43 1.97 -15.11
C VAL A 51 -8.24 1.90 -13.82
N ARG A 52 -9.50 1.49 -13.91
CA ARG A 52 -10.31 1.13 -12.77
C ARG A 52 -9.97 -0.29 -12.34
N LEU A 53 -9.60 -0.49 -11.08
CA LEU A 53 -9.13 -1.77 -10.56
C LEU A 53 -10.25 -2.64 -9.96
N THR A 54 -11.42 -2.06 -9.68
CA THR A 54 -12.54 -2.73 -9.02
C THR A 54 -13.87 -2.44 -9.73
N ASN A 55 -14.86 -3.30 -9.53
CA ASN A 55 -16.23 -3.08 -9.98
C ASN A 55 -16.96 -2.07 -9.06
N PRO A 56 -17.57 -1.00 -9.60
CA PRO A 56 -18.32 -0.01 -8.81
C PRO A 56 -19.61 -0.54 -8.15
N THR A 57 -20.03 -1.78 -8.45
CA THR A 57 -21.16 -2.43 -7.75
C THR A 57 -20.91 -2.64 -6.26
N SER A 58 -19.65 -2.63 -5.83
CA SER A 58 -19.24 -2.77 -4.43
C SER A 58 -18.31 -1.62 -4.06
N ALA A 59 -18.42 -1.13 -2.84
CA ALA A 59 -17.47 -0.16 -2.32
C ALA A 59 -16.09 -0.83 -2.20
N SER A 60 -15.06 -0.10 -2.62
CA SER A 60 -13.67 -0.51 -2.47
C SER A 60 -12.87 0.71 -2.00
N LEU A 61 -12.22 0.59 -0.85
CA LEU A 61 -11.53 1.68 -0.18
C LEU A 61 -10.05 1.37 -0.07
N LEU A 62 -9.23 2.35 -0.46
CA LEU A 62 -7.80 2.30 -0.18
C LEU A 62 -7.53 2.58 1.30
N PRO A 63 -6.41 2.06 1.83
CA PRO A 63 -6.00 2.38 3.20
C PRO A 63 -5.64 3.86 3.36
N ALA A 64 -5.39 4.30 4.60
CA ALA A 64 -4.94 5.67 4.85
C ALA A 64 -3.67 5.98 4.02
N PRO A 65 -3.50 7.21 3.48
CA PRO A 65 -2.41 7.53 2.55
C PRO A 65 -1.00 7.23 3.05
N GLY A 66 -0.75 7.38 4.36
CA GLY A 66 0.54 7.06 4.98
C GLY A 66 0.82 5.57 5.12
N ASN A 67 -0.17 4.71 4.91
CA ASN A 67 -0.02 3.28 5.06
C ASN A 67 0.57 2.67 3.79
N ARG A 68 1.49 1.73 3.95
CA ARG A 68 1.94 0.91 2.81
C ARG A 68 0.83 -0.06 2.44
N PHE A 69 0.41 -0.10 1.17
CA PHE A 69 -0.62 -1.06 0.73
C PHE A 69 -0.37 -1.67 -0.65
N ILE A 70 0.71 -1.28 -1.32
CA ILE A 70 1.09 -1.81 -2.64
C ILE A 70 2.40 -2.58 -2.53
N SER A 71 2.43 -3.77 -3.13
CA SER A 71 3.64 -4.53 -3.45
C SER A 71 3.95 -4.38 -4.93
N LEU A 72 5.02 -3.64 -5.26
CA LEU A 72 5.50 -3.52 -6.64
C LEU A 72 6.26 -4.77 -7.11
N ARG A 73 6.95 -5.46 -6.20
CA ARG A 73 7.73 -6.67 -6.48
C ARG A 73 6.81 -7.84 -6.85
N GLU A 74 5.84 -8.12 -5.99
CA GLU A 74 4.89 -9.22 -6.17
C GLU A 74 3.68 -8.80 -7.01
N ARG A 75 3.58 -7.50 -7.36
CA ARG A 75 2.51 -6.89 -8.17
C ARG A 75 1.12 -7.19 -7.62
N PHE A 76 0.88 -6.78 -6.39
CA PHE A 76 -0.46 -6.79 -5.80
C PHE A 76 -0.68 -5.52 -4.97
N LEU A 77 -1.93 -5.20 -4.68
CA LEU A 77 -2.29 -4.26 -3.63
C LEU A 77 -3.27 -4.89 -2.65
N ILE A 78 -3.38 -4.29 -1.47
CA ILE A 78 -4.44 -4.60 -0.51
C ILE A 78 -5.42 -3.44 -0.44
N CYS A 79 -6.70 -3.75 -0.30
CA CYS A 79 -7.77 -2.78 -0.12
C CYS A 79 -8.89 -3.38 0.72
N SER A 80 -9.78 -2.53 1.22
CA SER A 80 -11.00 -2.96 1.89
C SER A 80 -12.16 -2.97 0.89
N SER A 81 -13.06 -3.94 0.94
CA SER A 81 -14.26 -3.96 0.09
C SER A 81 -15.45 -4.60 0.81
N ASP A 82 -16.66 -4.18 0.45
CA ASP A 82 -17.92 -4.71 0.97
C ASP A 82 -18.57 -5.78 0.08
N ARG A 83 -17.84 -6.31 -0.91
CA ARG A 83 -18.36 -7.29 -1.88
C ARG A 83 -18.92 -8.59 -1.26
N THR A 84 -18.62 -8.87 -0.01
CA THR A 84 -19.14 -10.00 0.78
C THR A 84 -20.28 -9.60 1.73
N GLY A 85 -20.79 -8.37 1.63
CA GLY A 85 -21.86 -7.82 2.46
C GLY A 85 -21.37 -7.01 3.67
N ARG A 86 -20.06 -6.97 3.93
CA ARG A 86 -19.43 -6.15 4.98
C ARG A 86 -18.00 -5.81 4.58
N MET A 87 -17.42 -4.78 5.20
CA MET A 87 -16.05 -4.39 4.93
C MET A 87 -15.06 -5.48 5.37
N GLU A 88 -14.34 -6.03 4.40
CA GLU A 88 -13.32 -7.06 4.59
C GLU A 88 -12.04 -6.75 3.80
N PRO A 89 -10.89 -7.29 4.22
CA PRO A 89 -9.62 -7.07 3.53
C PRO A 89 -9.47 -7.99 2.31
N PHE A 90 -9.19 -7.38 1.15
CA PHE A 90 -8.94 -8.07 -0.10
C PHE A 90 -7.53 -7.81 -0.63
N ARG A 91 -7.00 -8.80 -1.34
CA ARG A 91 -5.80 -8.69 -2.16
C ARG A 91 -6.22 -8.61 -3.62
N VAL A 92 -5.72 -7.59 -4.33
CA VAL A 92 -5.90 -7.44 -5.78
C VAL A 92 -4.58 -7.77 -6.45
N ASP A 93 -4.56 -8.82 -7.27
CA ASP A 93 -3.43 -9.13 -8.13
C ASP A 93 -3.38 -8.12 -9.28
N LEU A 94 -2.29 -7.36 -9.39
CA LEU A 94 -2.14 -6.32 -10.42
C LEU A 94 -1.71 -6.88 -11.76
N ARG A 95 -1.36 -8.16 -11.86
CA ARG A 95 -1.11 -8.84 -13.14
C ARG A 95 -2.43 -9.33 -13.70
N THR A 96 -3.24 -10.04 -12.93
CA THR A 96 -4.46 -10.65 -13.48
C THR A 96 -5.70 -9.79 -13.27
N GLY A 97 -5.73 -8.94 -12.26
CA GLY A 97 -6.97 -8.30 -11.81
C GLY A 97 -7.84 -9.23 -10.96
N SER A 98 -7.30 -10.36 -10.52
CA SER A 98 -7.98 -11.27 -9.59
C SER A 98 -8.06 -10.65 -8.20
N ILE A 99 -9.22 -10.75 -7.57
CA ILE A 99 -9.47 -10.21 -6.22
C ILE A 99 -9.77 -11.37 -5.29
N THR A 100 -9.05 -11.45 -4.18
CA THR A 100 -9.13 -12.57 -3.24
C THR A 100 -9.29 -12.06 -1.81
N LEU A 101 -10.28 -12.61 -1.09
CA LEU A 101 -10.48 -12.34 0.32
C LEU A 101 -9.26 -12.82 1.12
N ILE A 102 -8.69 -11.96 1.95
CA ILE A 102 -7.56 -12.30 2.81
C ILE A 102 -8.09 -13.09 4.02
N THR A 103 -8.94 -12.45 4.83
CA THR A 103 -9.63 -13.07 5.96
C THR A 103 -11.01 -12.45 6.12
N PRO A 104 -12.01 -13.18 6.61
CA PRO A 104 -13.21 -12.56 7.13
C PRO A 104 -12.89 -11.70 8.37
N THR A 105 -13.64 -10.61 8.56
CA THR A 105 -13.49 -9.67 9.70
C THR A 105 -14.83 -9.42 10.39
N THR A 106 -14.80 -8.96 11.64
CA THR A 106 -16.02 -8.69 12.44
C THR A 106 -16.48 -7.24 12.31
N GLY A 107 -15.54 -6.30 12.25
CA GLY A 107 -15.74 -4.86 12.16
C GLY A 107 -14.44 -4.18 11.77
N LEU A 108 -13.99 -4.41 10.53
CA LEU A 108 -12.78 -3.82 9.97
C LEU A 108 -12.89 -2.30 9.92
N ASP A 109 -11.88 -1.59 10.43
CA ASP A 109 -11.64 -0.19 10.02
C ASP A 109 -11.02 -0.19 8.62
N PRO A 110 -11.73 0.28 7.57
CA PRO A 110 -11.27 0.16 6.20
C PRO A 110 -9.95 0.90 5.92
N ARG A 111 -9.62 1.93 6.71
CA ARG A 111 -8.42 2.76 6.52
C ARG A 111 -7.20 2.22 7.25
N SER A 112 -7.39 1.28 8.17
CA SER A 112 -6.35 0.75 9.06
C SER A 112 -5.38 -0.22 8.40
N LEU A 113 -5.70 -0.73 7.20
CA LEU A 113 -4.87 -1.70 6.49
C LEU A 113 -3.43 -1.22 6.30
N TRP A 114 -2.46 -2.06 6.65
CA TRP A 114 -1.04 -1.79 6.48
C TRP A 114 -0.29 -3.04 6.05
N LEU A 115 0.41 -2.99 4.92
CA LEU A 115 1.29 -4.03 4.41
C LEU A 115 2.70 -3.87 4.99
N ASP A 116 3.26 -4.93 5.57
CA ASP A 116 4.62 -4.90 6.08
C ASP A 116 5.67 -4.67 4.96
N GLU A 117 6.86 -4.20 5.34
CA GLU A 117 7.99 -3.97 4.44
C GLU A 117 8.39 -5.24 3.69
N ARG A 118 8.30 -6.41 4.34
CA ARG A 118 8.59 -7.70 3.71
C ARG A 118 7.44 -8.20 2.84
N GLN A 119 6.30 -7.50 2.80
CA GLN A 119 5.13 -7.80 1.96
C GLN A 119 4.53 -9.19 2.21
N ARG A 120 4.69 -9.71 3.43
CA ARG A 120 4.23 -11.05 3.84
C ARG A 120 3.09 -11.02 4.85
N THR A 121 2.88 -9.88 5.47
CA THR A 121 1.97 -9.70 6.60
C THR A 121 1.21 -8.41 6.43
N ILE A 122 -0.06 -8.41 6.81
CA ILE A 122 -0.86 -7.19 6.96
C ILE A 122 -1.19 -6.95 8.42
N TYR A 123 -1.31 -5.67 8.79
CA TYR A 123 -1.82 -5.21 10.06
C TYR A 123 -3.12 -4.46 9.82
N LEU A 124 -4.08 -4.62 10.73
CA LEU A 124 -5.39 -3.96 10.64
C LEU A 124 -6.05 -3.84 12.01
N CYS A 125 -6.98 -2.89 12.12
CA CYS A 125 -7.91 -2.80 13.23
C CYS A 125 -9.23 -3.48 12.86
N ASP A 126 -9.65 -4.44 13.67
CA ASP A 126 -10.89 -5.19 13.47
C ASP A 126 -11.59 -5.41 14.81
N GLY A 127 -12.75 -4.79 14.98
CA GLY A 127 -13.55 -4.88 16.21
C GLY A 127 -12.84 -4.30 17.43
N GLY A 128 -12.03 -3.25 17.26
CA GLY A 128 -11.26 -2.64 18.35
C GLY A 128 -9.98 -3.39 18.74
N ALA A 129 -9.56 -4.40 17.97
CA ALA A 129 -8.29 -5.09 18.18
C ALA A 129 -7.33 -4.83 17.02
N LEU A 130 -6.05 -4.59 17.33
CA LEU A 130 -4.96 -4.60 16.37
C LEU A 130 -4.58 -6.06 16.08
N LYS A 131 -4.70 -6.46 14.82
CA LYS A 131 -4.41 -7.82 14.37
C LYS A 131 -3.27 -7.83 13.35
N GLU A 132 -2.45 -8.86 13.45
CA GLU A 132 -1.44 -9.25 12.49
C GLU A 132 -1.96 -10.45 11.70
N ILE A 133 -1.87 -10.41 10.37
CA ILE A 133 -2.33 -11.50 9.51
C ILE A 133 -1.23 -11.84 8.49
N ALA A 134 -0.72 -13.06 8.57
CA ALA A 134 0.19 -13.59 7.57
C ALA A 134 -0.56 -13.84 6.26
N LEU A 135 -0.12 -13.22 5.17
CA LEU A 135 -0.69 -13.44 3.83
C LEU A 135 -0.47 -14.89 3.36
N ALA A 136 0.68 -15.47 3.73
CA ALA A 136 0.94 -16.89 3.56
C ALA A 136 0.23 -17.68 4.67
N GLY A 137 -0.73 -18.51 4.30
CA GLY A 137 -1.42 -19.41 5.23
C GLY A 137 -2.50 -18.75 6.11
N LYS A 138 -2.75 -17.43 5.98
CA LYS A 138 -3.87 -16.72 6.64
C LYS A 138 -3.92 -16.88 8.16
N ARG A 139 -2.76 -17.01 8.80
CA ARG A 139 -2.68 -17.08 10.27
C ARG A 139 -2.89 -15.69 10.84
N THR A 140 -3.81 -15.58 11.78
CA THR A 140 -4.16 -14.33 12.46
C THR A 140 -3.66 -14.36 13.90
N ARG A 141 -3.04 -13.27 14.34
CA ARG A 141 -2.58 -13.04 15.71
C ARG A 141 -3.13 -11.70 16.19
N VAL A 142 -3.68 -11.66 17.40
CA VAL A 142 -4.04 -10.40 18.06
C VAL A 142 -2.79 -9.84 18.73
N LEU A 143 -2.50 -8.55 18.48
CA LEU A 143 -1.35 -7.85 19.05
C LEU A 143 -1.75 -6.99 20.26
N ALA A 144 -2.90 -6.33 20.19
CA ALA A 144 -3.45 -5.51 21.26
C ALA A 144 -4.97 -5.35 21.12
N ASP A 145 -5.65 -5.18 22.25
CA ASP A 145 -7.09 -4.91 22.34
C ASP A 145 -7.36 -3.43 22.67
N ASN A 146 -8.62 -3.01 22.50
CA ASN A 146 -9.11 -1.63 22.69
C ASN A 146 -8.36 -0.57 21.86
N VAL A 147 -7.80 -0.97 20.72
CA VAL A 147 -7.07 -0.09 19.79
C VAL A 147 -8.04 0.61 18.86
N THR A 148 -8.03 1.94 18.86
CA THR A 148 -8.84 2.77 17.95
C THR A 148 -8.06 3.22 16.73
N ALA A 149 -6.73 3.34 16.83
CA ALA A 149 -5.84 3.64 15.72
C ALA A 149 -4.43 3.13 16.00
N PHE A 150 -3.66 2.89 14.94
CA PHE A 150 -2.24 2.56 15.05
C PHE A 150 -1.40 3.20 13.96
N ALA A 151 -0.11 3.33 14.22
CA ALA A 151 0.92 3.66 13.26
C ALA A 151 2.10 2.73 13.47
N LYS A 152 2.71 2.25 12.37
CA LYS A 152 3.89 1.40 12.42
C LYS A 152 5.15 2.25 12.30
N ARG A 153 6.12 2.04 13.19
CA ARG A 153 7.47 2.62 13.13
C ARG A 153 8.48 1.48 12.95
N GLY A 154 9.15 1.43 11.82
CA GLY A 154 10.12 0.36 11.53
C GLY A 154 9.49 -1.03 11.50
N THR A 155 10.25 -2.05 11.91
CA THR A 155 9.89 -3.47 11.72
C THR A 155 8.94 -4.02 12.76
N ALA A 156 9.05 -3.61 14.03
CA ALA A 156 8.27 -4.19 15.13
C ALA A 156 7.60 -3.16 16.05
N ASP A 157 7.89 -1.87 15.90
CA ASP A 157 7.37 -0.87 16.82
C ASP A 157 6.02 -0.33 16.32
N PHE A 158 5.03 -0.35 17.20
CA PHE A 158 3.72 0.22 16.93
C PHE A 158 3.44 1.33 17.94
N VAL A 159 2.94 2.45 17.42
CA VAL A 159 2.31 3.48 18.24
C VAL A 159 0.80 3.27 18.13
N LEU A 160 0.14 3.18 19.27
CA LEU A 160 -1.27 2.86 19.38
C LEU A 160 -2.02 4.02 20.03
N VAL A 161 -3.26 4.22 19.62
CA VAL A 161 -4.25 4.94 20.43
C VAL A 161 -5.15 3.90 21.06
N ARG A 162 -5.13 3.83 22.39
CA ARG A 162 -5.94 2.92 23.21
C ARG A 162 -6.67 3.75 24.25
N GLU A 163 -8.00 3.73 24.23
CA GLU A 163 -8.82 4.45 25.23
C GLU A 163 -8.44 5.93 25.38
N GLY A 164 -8.10 6.61 24.27
CA GLY A 164 -7.66 8.01 24.26
C GLY A 164 -6.20 8.23 24.70
N ARG A 165 -5.44 7.17 24.96
CA ARG A 165 -4.03 7.22 25.34
C ARG A 165 -3.15 6.85 24.17
N LEU A 166 -2.11 7.65 23.92
CA LEU A 166 -1.08 7.36 22.94
C LEU A 166 0.05 6.57 23.61
N GLU A 167 0.28 5.33 23.19
CA GLU A 167 1.25 4.43 23.82
C GLU A 167 2.07 3.63 22.78
N LEU A 168 3.20 3.07 23.20
CA LEU A 168 3.97 2.13 22.39
C LEU A 168 3.50 0.70 22.71
N LEU A 169 3.31 -0.13 21.69
CA LEU A 169 2.98 -1.54 21.90
C LEU A 169 4.07 -2.23 22.74
N GLY A 170 3.68 -2.75 23.91
CA GLY A 170 4.59 -3.42 24.86
C GLY A 170 5.21 -2.52 25.93
N ALA A 171 5.03 -1.20 25.86
CA ALA A 171 5.43 -0.27 26.92
C ALA A 171 4.28 -0.09 27.92
N ALA A 172 4.10 -1.08 28.80
CA ALA A 172 2.89 -1.29 29.60
C ALA A 172 2.44 -0.15 30.54
N GLU A 173 3.20 0.94 30.73
CA GLU A 173 2.86 1.96 31.75
C GLU A 173 3.07 3.43 31.34
N LYS A 174 3.60 3.70 30.14
CA LYS A 174 3.93 5.07 29.75
C LYS A 174 3.14 5.52 28.52
N ALA A 175 2.00 6.15 28.78
CA ALA A 175 1.35 6.95 27.76
C ALA A 175 2.23 8.17 27.45
N PHE A 176 2.47 8.42 26.16
CA PHE A 176 3.13 9.64 25.69
C PHE A 176 2.20 10.84 25.75
N ALA A 177 0.90 10.62 25.58
CA ALA A 177 -0.14 11.63 25.65
C ALA A 177 -1.50 11.00 25.99
N THR A 178 -2.41 11.82 26.51
CA THR A 178 -3.81 11.47 26.81
C THR A 178 -4.76 12.35 26.00
N ASP A 179 -6.06 12.02 26.03
CA ASP A 179 -7.12 12.75 25.31
C ASP A 179 -6.88 12.81 23.79
N ILE A 180 -6.24 11.77 23.26
CA ILE A 180 -5.88 11.66 21.86
C ILE A 180 -7.03 11.08 21.06
N ALA A 181 -7.44 11.81 20.03
CA ALA A 181 -8.44 11.33 19.09
C ALA A 181 -7.85 10.26 18.15
N PRO A 182 -8.66 9.30 17.65
CA PRO A 182 -8.16 8.22 16.79
C PRO A 182 -7.47 8.69 15.50
N TRP A 183 -7.90 9.82 14.94
CA TRP A 183 -7.35 10.35 13.69
C TRP A 183 -5.97 11.02 13.84
N CYS A 184 -5.46 11.18 15.07
CA CYS A 184 -4.17 11.85 15.32
C CYS A 184 -2.96 11.07 14.76
N LEU A 185 -3.12 9.81 14.36
CA LEU A 185 -2.07 9.00 13.73
C LEU A 185 -2.05 9.09 12.20
N VAL A 186 -2.95 9.86 11.59
CA VAL A 186 -2.87 10.18 10.16
C VAL A 186 -1.68 11.11 9.95
N GLN A 187 -0.62 10.63 9.30
CA GLN A 187 0.49 11.51 8.92
C GLN A 187 -0.04 12.62 8.00
N PRO A 188 0.12 13.91 8.37
CA PRO A 188 -0.19 15.00 7.46
C PRO A 188 0.89 15.04 6.38
N GLY A 189 0.55 14.57 5.18
CA GLY A 189 1.45 14.50 4.04
C GLY A 189 1.55 13.07 3.51
N GLY A 190 0.74 12.76 2.51
CA GLY A 190 1.12 11.75 1.52
C GLY A 190 2.27 12.26 0.67
#